data_AF-A0A5E8AXR5-F1
#
_entry.id   AF-A0A5E8AXR5-F1
#
_cell.length_a   1.000
_cell.length_b   1.000
_cell.length_c   1.000
_cell.angle_alpha   90.00
_cell.angle_beta   90.00
_cell.angle_gamma   90.00
#
_symmetry.space_group_name_H-M   'P 1'
#
loop_
_entity.id
_entity.type
_entity.pdbx_description
1 polymer ?
#
loop_
_entity_poly.entity_id
_entity_poly.type
_entity_poly.pdbx_seq_one_letter_code
_entity_poly.pdbx_strand_id
1 'polypeptide(L)'
;MYGDISNKLIQEARRAQGLDSLPAYATELVQNITREINEISRDSEALSEEYQKLLQAREDQEERDREFGGLNENGEELTNEELQQLSPEKERQLTCALVVLGLCTLRNKRCLMAYQRLRADLMDRMAWSEADPQDPATTQNMSPGEQDYFARYSELVIAHKGRFSEIDLTGPLEPPRDLFIDVRVLKDAGEIQTEYG
;
A
#
# COMPACT_ATOMS: atom_id res chain seq x y z
N MET A 1 -16.63 -3.31 10.39
CA MET A 1 -16.95 -3.61 8.98
C MET A 1 -15.65 -3.66 8.19
N TYR A 2 -15.63 -4.33 7.03
CA TYR A 2 -14.42 -4.39 6.19
C TYR A 2 -13.96 -2.99 5.79
N GLY A 3 -12.66 -2.73 5.90
CA GLY A 3 -12.02 -1.49 5.48
C GLY A 3 -12.19 -0.28 6.40
N ASP A 4 -12.78 -0.44 7.60
CA ASP A 4 -12.87 0.64 8.59
C ASP A 4 -11.48 1.08 9.08
N ILE A 5 -10.57 0.12 9.26
CA ILE A 5 -9.19 0.37 9.72
C ILE A 5 -8.42 1.16 8.64
N SER A 6 -8.59 0.77 7.37
CA SER A 6 -8.03 1.47 6.22
C SER A 6 -8.50 2.93 6.12
N ASN A 7 -9.78 3.21 6.43
CA ASN A 7 -10.29 4.58 6.45
C ASN A 7 -9.63 5.42 7.57
N LYS A 8 -9.40 4.83 8.75
CA LYS A 8 -8.70 5.51 9.86
C LYS A 8 -7.25 5.87 9.47
N LEU A 9 -6.54 4.93 8.86
CA LEU A 9 -5.16 5.16 8.37
C LEU A 9 -5.10 6.34 7.40
N ILE A 10 -6.03 6.41 6.44
CA ILE A 10 -6.06 7.51 5.47
C ILE A 10 -6.43 8.85 6.11
N GLN A 11 -7.33 8.86 7.11
CA GLN A 11 -7.66 10.09 7.83
C GLN A 11 -6.46 10.63 8.63
N GLU A 12 -5.69 9.73 9.25
CA GLU A 12 -4.44 10.09 9.91
C GLU A 12 -3.40 10.62 8.90
N ALA A 13 -3.20 9.90 7.79
CA ALA A 13 -2.32 10.32 6.71
C ALA A 13 -2.68 11.71 6.15
N ARG A 14 -3.98 12.00 6.00
CA ARG A 14 -4.45 13.30 5.52
C ARG A 14 -4.09 14.44 6.48
N ARG A 15 -4.14 14.21 7.79
CA ARG A 15 -3.74 15.21 8.78
C ARG A 15 -2.25 15.50 8.70
N ALA A 16 -1.44 14.50 8.34
CA ALA A 16 0.00 14.63 8.18
C ALA A 16 0.43 15.48 6.97
N GLN A 17 -0.42 15.68 5.97
CA GLN A 17 -0.05 16.40 4.73
C GLN A 17 0.37 17.86 4.96
N GLY A 18 -0.10 18.49 6.04
CA GLY A 18 0.21 19.88 6.37
C GLY A 18 1.38 20.07 7.33
N LEU A 19 2.07 18.98 7.72
CA LEU A 19 3.23 19.05 8.61
C LEU A 19 4.51 19.05 7.78
N ASP A 20 5.46 19.88 8.20
CA ASP A 20 6.83 19.90 7.66
C ASP A 20 7.70 18.76 8.22
N SER A 21 7.20 18.04 9.22
CA SER A 21 7.87 16.91 9.86
C SER A 21 7.12 15.60 9.63
N LEU A 22 7.87 14.50 9.58
CA LEU A 22 7.30 13.18 9.40
C LEU A 22 6.59 12.72 10.69
N PRO A 23 5.29 12.35 10.64
CA PRO A 23 4.62 11.75 11.78
C PRO A 23 5.16 10.34 12.04
N ALA A 24 4.95 9.84 13.26
CA ALA A 24 5.28 8.47 13.62
C ALA A 24 4.60 7.46 12.67
N TYR A 25 5.33 6.40 12.30
CA TYR A 25 4.79 5.36 11.45
C TYR A 25 3.69 4.57 12.17
N ALA A 26 2.50 4.48 11.55
CA ALA A 26 1.33 3.80 12.10
C ALA A 26 1.42 2.27 12.00
N THR A 27 2.39 1.66 12.70
CA THR A 27 2.68 0.21 12.66
C THR A 27 1.45 -0.64 12.95
N GLU A 28 0.69 -0.30 14.00
CA GLU A 28 -0.47 -1.10 14.41
C GLU A 28 -1.57 -1.12 13.35
N LEU A 29 -1.88 0.04 12.75
CA LEU A 29 -2.89 0.14 11.71
C LEU A 29 -2.48 -0.65 10.46
N VAL A 30 -1.22 -0.53 10.03
CA VAL A 30 -0.71 -1.26 8.87
C VAL A 30 -0.71 -2.77 9.11
N GLN A 31 -0.30 -3.23 10.30
CA GLN A 31 -0.35 -4.65 10.66
C GLN A 31 -1.77 -5.17 10.68
N ASN A 32 -2.71 -4.43 11.26
CA ASN A 32 -4.12 -4.84 11.33
C ASN A 32 -4.75 -4.93 9.93
N ILE A 33 -4.49 -3.97 9.04
CA ILE A 33 -4.98 -4.02 7.65
C ILE A 33 -4.35 -5.20 6.89
N THR A 34 -3.07 -5.49 7.12
CA THR A 34 -2.40 -6.65 6.50
C THR A 34 -3.00 -7.97 6.97
N ARG A 35 -3.31 -8.11 8.27
CA ARG A 35 -4.03 -9.29 8.80
C ARG A 35 -5.41 -9.41 8.17
N GLU A 36 -6.16 -8.31 8.09
CA GLU A 36 -7.48 -8.27 7.45
C GLU A 36 -7.40 -8.69 5.97
N ILE A 37 -6.42 -8.22 5.20
CA ILE A 37 -6.20 -8.64 3.81
C ILE A 37 -5.94 -10.15 3.73
N ASN A 38 -5.11 -10.69 4.62
CA ASN A 38 -4.78 -12.12 4.62
C ASN A 38 -5.98 -12.99 5.00
N GLU A 39 -6.82 -12.53 5.94
CA GLU A 39 -8.09 -13.18 6.29
C GLU A 39 -9.05 -13.19 5.10
N ILE A 40 -9.28 -12.03 4.47
CA ILE A 40 -10.13 -11.92 3.28
C ILE A 40 -9.61 -12.79 2.13
N SER A 41 -8.29 -12.87 1.96
CA SER A 41 -7.68 -13.68 0.90
C SER A 41 -7.94 -15.18 1.12
N ARG A 42 -7.84 -15.66 2.37
CA ARG A 42 -8.18 -17.06 2.72
C ARG A 42 -9.65 -17.36 2.48
N ASP A 43 -10.54 -16.47 2.89
CA ASP A 43 -11.99 -16.62 2.67
C ASP A 43 -12.32 -16.62 1.17
N SER A 44 -11.64 -15.76 0.40
CA SER A 44 -11.77 -15.70 -1.05
C SER A 44 -11.27 -16.98 -1.75
N GLU A 45 -10.17 -17.57 -1.27
CA GLU A 45 -9.66 -18.85 -1.79
C GLU A 45 -10.65 -19.98 -1.51
N ALA A 46 -11.17 -20.09 -0.28
CA ALA A 46 -12.16 -21.11 0.08
C ALA A 46 -13.44 -21.02 -0.77
N LEU A 47 -13.97 -19.81 -0.97
CA LEU A 47 -15.14 -19.59 -1.83
C LEU A 47 -14.85 -19.84 -3.31
N SER A 48 -13.63 -19.57 -3.76
CA SER A 48 -13.21 -19.85 -5.14
C SER A 48 -13.15 -21.36 -5.39
N GLU A 49 -12.69 -22.15 -4.43
CA GLU A 49 -12.71 -23.61 -4.50
C GLU A 49 -14.15 -24.16 -4.54
N GLU A 50 -15.07 -23.61 -3.73
CA GLU A 50 -16.49 -23.98 -3.76
C GLU A 50 -17.11 -23.65 -5.13
N TYR A 51 -16.81 -22.47 -5.67
CA TYR A 51 -17.27 -22.05 -6.99
C TYR A 51 -16.73 -22.95 -8.11
N GLN A 52 -15.46 -23.36 -8.05
CA GLN A 52 -14.86 -24.29 -9.01
C GLN A 52 -15.53 -25.67 -8.97
N LYS A 53 -15.82 -26.20 -7.77
CA LYS A 53 -16.55 -27.47 -7.62
C LYS A 53 -17.96 -27.39 -8.21
N LEU A 54 -18.65 -26.27 -8.05
CA LEU A 54 -19.97 -26.04 -8.63
C LEU A 54 -19.91 -26.06 -10.16
N LEU A 55 -18.91 -25.39 -10.76
CA LEU A 55 -18.72 -25.42 -12.21
C LEU A 55 -18.45 -26.83 -12.74
N GLN A 56 -17.58 -27.59 -12.06
CA GLN A 56 -17.32 -28.99 -12.43
C GLN A 56 -18.58 -29.85 -12.33
N ALA A 57 -19.34 -29.74 -11.24
CA ALA A 57 -20.58 -30.49 -11.06
C ALA A 57 -21.62 -30.17 -12.16
N ARG A 58 -21.64 -28.92 -12.64
CA ARG A 58 -22.51 -28.51 -13.75
C ARG A 58 -22.08 -29.12 -15.07
N GLU A 59 -20.78 -29.13 -15.37
CA GLU A 59 -20.24 -29.80 -16.57
C GLU A 59 -20.57 -31.30 -16.55
N ASP A 60 -20.36 -31.96 -15.40
CA ASP A 60 -20.69 -33.37 -15.20
C ASP A 60 -22.20 -33.64 -15.39
N GLN A 61 -23.07 -32.75 -14.91
CA GLN A 61 -24.52 -32.86 -15.12
C GLN A 61 -24.88 -32.73 -16.61
N GLU A 62 -24.29 -31.76 -17.31
CA GLU A 62 -24.53 -31.55 -18.75
C GLU A 62 -24.01 -32.73 -19.61
N GLU A 63 -22.99 -33.45 -19.13
CA GLU A 63 -22.53 -34.71 -19.76
C GLU A 63 -23.48 -35.88 -19.46
N ARG A 64 -23.95 -36.03 -18.22
CA ARG A 64 -24.95 -37.05 -17.84
C ARG A 64 -26.25 -36.89 -18.61
N ASP A 65 -26.72 -35.67 -18.79
CA ASP A 65 -27.92 -35.38 -19.58
C ASP A 65 -27.74 -35.78 -21.05
N ARG A 66 -26.52 -35.65 -21.59
CA ARG A 66 -26.18 -36.05 -22.97
C ARG A 66 -26.03 -37.57 -23.16
N GLU A 67 -25.39 -38.26 -22.21
CA GLU A 67 -25.07 -39.69 -22.36
C GLU A 67 -26.17 -40.61 -21.79
N PHE A 68 -26.79 -40.25 -20.67
CA PHE A 68 -27.72 -41.09 -19.92
C PHE A 68 -29.13 -40.49 -19.79
N GLY A 69 -29.40 -39.36 -20.42
CA GLY A 69 -30.72 -38.71 -20.39
C GLY A 69 -31.15 -38.27 -18.98
N GLY A 70 -30.17 -37.92 -18.13
CA GLY A 70 -30.40 -37.43 -16.76
C GLY A 70 -30.45 -38.52 -15.69
N LEU A 71 -30.15 -39.78 -16.04
CA LEU A 71 -30.04 -40.90 -15.10
C LEU A 71 -28.56 -41.17 -14.75
N ASN A 72 -28.33 -41.67 -13.54
CA ASN A 72 -26.99 -42.12 -13.12
C ASN A 72 -26.61 -43.45 -13.80
N GLU A 73 -25.35 -43.88 -13.69
CA GLU A 73 -24.89 -45.20 -14.18
C GLU A 73 -25.71 -46.39 -13.63
N ASN A 74 -26.33 -46.20 -12.45
CA ASN A 74 -27.21 -47.16 -11.79
C ASN A 74 -28.71 -47.00 -12.13
N GLY A 75 -29.07 -46.04 -12.97
CA GLY A 75 -30.46 -45.73 -13.35
C GLY A 75 -31.26 -44.93 -12.31
N GLU A 76 -30.59 -44.29 -11.35
CA GLU A 76 -31.20 -43.46 -10.32
C GLU A 76 -31.20 -41.97 -10.72
N GLU A 77 -32.19 -41.21 -10.26
CA GLU A 77 -32.23 -39.74 -10.40
C GLU A 77 -31.30 -39.07 -9.37
N LEU A 78 -30.91 -37.81 -9.61
CA LEU A 78 -30.14 -37.02 -8.65
C LEU A 78 -30.89 -36.86 -7.32
N THR A 79 -30.13 -36.81 -6.23
CA THR A 79 -30.70 -36.53 -4.91
C THR A 79 -31.15 -35.07 -4.81
N ASN A 80 -32.14 -34.78 -3.95
CA ASN A 80 -32.61 -33.42 -3.70
C ASN A 80 -31.49 -32.48 -3.21
N GLU A 81 -30.48 -33.01 -2.53
CA GLU A 81 -29.33 -32.23 -2.05
C GLU A 81 -28.41 -31.77 -3.19
N GLU A 82 -28.16 -32.63 -4.17
CA GLU A 82 -27.35 -32.28 -5.35
C GLU A 82 -28.08 -31.25 -6.23
N LEU A 83 -29.40 -31.40 -6.42
CA LEU A 83 -30.23 -30.43 -7.14
C LEU A 83 -30.23 -29.04 -6.47
N GLN A 84 -30.18 -29.00 -5.14
CA GLN A 84 -30.06 -27.75 -4.39
C GLN A 84 -28.69 -27.07 -4.60
N GLN A 85 -27.61 -27.87 -4.69
CA GLN A 85 -26.25 -27.36 -4.91
C GLN A 85 -26.05 -26.80 -6.32
N LEU A 86 -26.72 -27.37 -7.32
CA LEU A 86 -26.72 -26.93 -8.73
C LEU A 86 -27.66 -25.75 -9.00
N SER A 87 -28.29 -25.18 -7.96
CA SER A 87 -29.22 -24.08 -8.14
C SER A 87 -28.53 -22.80 -8.64
N PRO A 88 -29.13 -22.06 -9.60
CA PRO A 88 -28.57 -20.80 -10.11
C PRO A 88 -28.53 -19.70 -9.05
N GLU A 89 -29.27 -19.85 -7.95
CA GLU A 89 -29.20 -18.96 -6.80
C GLU A 89 -27.88 -19.06 -6.07
N LYS A 90 -27.37 -20.28 -5.85
CA LYS A 90 -26.11 -20.53 -5.17
C LYS A 90 -24.93 -19.99 -5.98
N GLU A 91 -24.94 -20.19 -7.30
CA GLU A 91 -23.95 -19.61 -8.22
C GLU A 91 -23.89 -18.09 -8.07
N ARG A 92 -25.05 -17.41 -8.17
CA ARG A 92 -25.13 -15.94 -8.01
C ARG A 92 -24.61 -15.48 -6.64
N GLN A 93 -24.94 -16.19 -5.57
CA GLN A 93 -24.49 -15.86 -4.22
C GLN A 93 -22.96 -15.95 -4.10
N LEU A 94 -22.36 -17.03 -4.61
CA LEU A 94 -20.90 -17.22 -4.61
C LEU A 94 -20.19 -16.15 -5.43
N THR A 95 -20.67 -15.88 -6.66
CA THR A 95 -20.10 -14.82 -7.50
C THR A 95 -20.16 -13.46 -6.81
N CYS A 96 -21.31 -13.09 -6.23
CA CYS A 96 -21.45 -11.84 -5.49
C CYS A 96 -20.48 -11.77 -4.30
N ALA A 97 -20.34 -12.85 -3.52
CA ALA A 97 -19.42 -12.91 -2.40
C ALA A 97 -17.96 -12.72 -2.84
N LEU A 98 -17.53 -13.44 -3.87
CA LEU A 98 -16.17 -13.32 -4.43
C LEU A 98 -15.86 -11.91 -4.93
N VAL A 99 -16.80 -11.28 -5.64
CA VAL A 99 -16.62 -9.89 -6.12
C VAL A 99 -16.49 -8.93 -4.94
N VAL A 100 -17.33 -9.06 -3.92
CA VAL A 100 -17.27 -8.19 -2.73
C VAL A 100 -15.93 -8.36 -2.00
N LEU A 101 -15.48 -9.59 -1.74
CA LEU A 101 -14.20 -9.86 -1.09
C LEU A 101 -13.02 -9.33 -1.91
N GLY A 102 -13.04 -9.51 -3.24
CA GLY A 102 -12.04 -8.97 -4.15
C GLY A 102 -11.97 -7.44 -4.09
N LEU A 103 -13.11 -6.76 -4.14
CA LEU A 103 -13.19 -5.30 -4.02
C LEU A 103 -12.69 -4.80 -2.65
N CYS A 104 -13.01 -5.51 -1.57
CA CYS A 104 -12.50 -5.20 -0.23
C CYS A 104 -10.97 -5.30 -0.15
N THR A 105 -10.39 -6.36 -0.71
CA THR A 105 -8.92 -6.51 -0.79
C THR A 105 -8.28 -5.39 -1.60
N LEU A 106 -8.84 -5.04 -2.76
CA LEU A 106 -8.34 -3.95 -3.61
C LEU A 106 -8.42 -2.61 -2.89
N ARG A 107 -9.49 -2.36 -2.13
CA ARG A 107 -9.65 -1.15 -1.32
C ARG A 107 -8.56 -1.05 -0.24
N ASN A 108 -8.34 -2.10 0.53
CA ASN A 108 -7.34 -2.12 1.58
C ASN A 108 -5.91 -1.94 1.02
N LYS A 109 -5.59 -2.64 -0.08
CA LYS A 109 -4.31 -2.45 -0.80
C LYS A 109 -4.13 -1.00 -1.28
N ARG A 110 -5.16 -0.39 -1.84
CA ARG A 110 -5.11 1.02 -2.29
C ARG A 110 -4.83 1.97 -1.13
N CYS A 111 -5.46 1.77 0.03
CA CYS A 111 -5.23 2.59 1.21
C CYS A 111 -3.80 2.45 1.74
N LEU A 112 -3.26 1.23 1.80
CA LEU A 112 -1.87 1.00 2.20
C LEU A 112 -0.88 1.67 1.25
N MET A 113 -1.05 1.50 -0.07
CA MET A 113 -0.15 2.13 -1.05
C MET A 113 -0.25 3.65 -1.04
N ALA A 114 -1.44 4.22 -0.86
CA ALA A 114 -1.61 5.66 -0.75
C ALA A 114 -0.89 6.24 0.48
N TYR A 115 -0.99 5.56 1.63
CA TYR A 115 -0.27 5.94 2.84
C TYR A 115 1.26 5.86 2.63
N GLN A 116 1.76 4.75 2.08
CA GLN A 116 3.19 4.57 1.86
C GLN A 116 3.74 5.58 0.84
N ARG A 117 2.99 5.86 -0.23
CA ARG A 117 3.37 6.85 -1.23
C ARG A 117 3.48 8.24 -0.63
N LEU A 118 2.50 8.65 0.18
CA LEU A 118 2.54 9.95 0.84
C LEU A 118 3.78 10.11 1.72
N ARG A 119 4.15 9.06 2.46
CA ARG A 119 5.34 9.08 3.32
C ARG A 119 6.63 9.10 2.52
N ALA A 120 6.70 8.33 1.43
CA ALA A 120 7.83 8.38 0.50
C ALA A 120 8.00 9.79 -0.09
N ASP A 121 6.91 10.47 -0.50
CA ASP A 121 6.98 11.85 -1.00
C ASP A 121 7.54 12.84 0.02
N LEU A 122 7.23 12.65 1.32
CA LEU A 122 7.81 13.47 2.38
C LEU A 122 9.31 13.17 2.55
N MET A 123 9.72 11.89 2.53
CA MET A 123 11.12 11.49 2.62
C MET A 123 11.94 12.01 1.44
N ASP A 124 11.37 11.97 0.24
CA ASP A 124 12.00 12.52 -0.95
C ASP A 124 12.27 14.02 -0.74
N ARG A 125 11.29 14.79 -0.23
CA ARG A 125 11.48 16.21 0.10
C ARG A 125 12.56 16.43 1.16
N MET A 126 12.59 15.60 2.21
CA MET A 126 13.62 15.66 3.26
C MET A 126 15.03 15.40 2.71
N ALA A 127 15.18 14.46 1.78
CA ALA A 127 16.46 14.18 1.13
C ALA A 127 16.95 15.36 0.30
N TRP A 128 16.03 16.06 -0.39
CA TRP A 128 16.34 17.29 -1.12
C TRP A 128 16.52 18.51 -0.22
N SER A 129 16.06 18.50 1.04
CA SER A 129 16.37 19.54 2.03
C SER A 129 17.65 19.26 2.83
N GLU A 130 18.47 18.31 2.39
CA GLU A 130 19.74 17.92 3.03
C GLU A 130 19.60 17.42 4.48
N ALA A 131 18.46 16.79 4.80
CA ALA A 131 18.32 16.12 6.09
C ALA A 131 19.26 14.92 6.18
N ASP A 132 20.01 14.80 7.28
CA ASP A 132 20.96 13.70 7.49
C ASP A 132 20.21 12.38 7.77
N PRO A 133 20.43 11.32 6.96
CA PRO A 133 19.90 9.98 7.23
C PRO A 133 20.36 9.36 8.55
N GLN A 134 21.44 9.84 9.15
CA GLN A 134 21.94 9.34 10.43
C GLN A 134 21.36 10.08 11.63
N ASP A 135 20.67 11.21 11.43
CA ASP A 135 20.10 11.98 12.53
C ASP A 135 18.93 11.21 13.18
N PRO A 136 19.03 10.86 14.48
CA PRO A 136 17.95 10.19 15.20
C PRO A 136 16.66 11.02 15.25
N ALA A 137 16.74 12.36 15.22
CA ALA A 137 15.55 13.21 15.25
C ALA A 137 14.66 13.03 14.01
N THR A 138 15.30 12.77 12.86
CA THR A 138 14.64 12.54 11.57
C THR A 138 14.15 11.10 11.44
N THR A 139 14.94 10.12 11.92
CA THR A 139 14.68 8.69 11.69
C THR A 139 13.79 8.01 12.73
N GLN A 140 13.60 8.60 13.93
CA GLN A 140 12.81 8.00 15.02
C GLN A 140 11.35 7.69 14.64
N ASN A 141 10.78 8.44 13.70
CA ASN A 141 9.39 8.33 13.28
C ASN A 141 9.20 7.43 12.03
N MET A 142 10.29 6.88 11.51
CA MET A 142 10.31 6.03 10.32
C MET A 142 10.27 4.55 10.71
N SER A 143 9.65 3.71 9.90
CA SER A 143 9.83 2.27 10.02
C SER A 143 11.23 1.84 9.54
N PRO A 144 11.75 0.65 9.93
CA PRO A 144 13.05 0.18 9.46
C PRO A 144 13.17 0.12 7.92
N GLY A 145 12.11 -0.32 7.24
CA GLY A 145 12.09 -0.34 5.77
C GLY A 145 12.08 1.06 5.13
N GLU A 146 11.54 2.06 5.84
CA GLU A 146 11.60 3.46 5.41
C GLU A 146 12.98 4.07 5.63
N GLN A 147 13.67 3.70 6.71
CA GLN A 147 15.06 4.12 6.95
C GLN A 147 15.98 3.61 5.84
N ASP A 148 15.86 2.33 5.46
CA ASP A 148 16.60 1.76 4.34
C ASP A 148 16.29 2.46 3.01
N TYR A 149 15.02 2.79 2.75
CA TYR A 149 14.62 3.56 1.57
C TYR A 149 15.25 4.94 1.56
N PHE A 150 15.15 5.67 2.68
CA PHE A 150 15.65 7.04 2.81
C PHE A 150 17.18 7.11 2.65
N ALA A 151 17.92 6.16 3.23
CA ALA A 151 19.36 6.07 3.08
C ALA A 151 19.78 5.84 1.61
N ARG A 152 19.13 4.88 0.93
CA ARG A 152 19.41 4.59 -0.48
C ARG A 152 19.02 5.75 -1.41
N TYR A 153 17.89 6.41 -1.15
CA TYR A 153 17.46 7.56 -1.93
C TYR A 153 18.42 8.74 -1.75
N SER A 154 18.87 8.99 -0.52
CA SER A 154 19.85 10.04 -0.22
C SER A 154 21.18 9.78 -0.92
N GLU A 155 21.67 8.53 -0.93
CA GLU A 155 22.85 8.14 -1.70
C GLU A 155 22.67 8.39 -3.21
N LEU A 156 21.50 8.07 -3.76
CA LEU A 156 21.17 8.34 -5.16
C LEU A 156 21.16 9.83 -5.47
N VAL A 157 20.60 10.65 -4.57
CA VAL A 157 20.59 12.12 -4.71
C VAL A 157 22.02 12.66 -4.67
N ILE A 158 22.87 12.19 -3.74
CA ILE A 158 24.28 12.58 -3.68
C ILE A 158 25.01 12.22 -4.97
N ALA A 159 24.82 10.99 -5.48
CA ALA A 159 25.42 10.57 -6.74
C ALA A 159 24.94 11.42 -7.93
N HIS A 160 23.67 11.85 -7.91
CA HIS A 160 23.12 12.75 -8.92
C HIS A 160 23.71 14.16 -8.85
N LYS A 161 23.80 14.73 -7.64
CA LYS A 161 24.46 16.02 -7.38
C LYS A 161 25.93 15.99 -7.79
N GLY A 162 26.64 14.91 -7.51
CA GLY A 162 28.06 14.75 -7.85
C GLY A 162 28.36 14.82 -9.35
N ARG A 163 27.37 14.60 -10.22
CA ARG A 163 27.52 14.80 -11.67
C ARG A 163 27.60 16.29 -12.06
N PHE A 164 27.06 17.18 -11.24
CA PHE A 164 26.98 18.61 -11.48
C PHE A 164 27.78 19.36 -10.39
N SER A 165 29.11 19.25 -10.41
CA SER A 165 29.96 19.86 -9.39
C SER A 165 29.96 21.40 -9.38
N GLU A 166 29.55 22.02 -10.48
CA GLU A 166 29.52 23.50 -10.64
C GLU A 166 28.17 24.12 -10.24
N ILE A 167 27.13 23.31 -10.04
CA ILE A 167 25.77 23.78 -9.83
C ILE A 167 25.24 23.14 -8.56
N ASP A 168 24.91 23.97 -7.58
CA ASP A 168 24.17 23.52 -6.41
C ASP A 168 22.69 23.29 -6.80
N LEU A 169 22.27 22.03 -6.76
CA LEU A 169 20.89 21.62 -7.05
C LEU A 169 19.95 21.73 -5.84
N THR A 170 20.50 21.97 -4.64
CA THR A 170 19.74 22.15 -3.39
C THR A 170 19.70 23.58 -2.90
N GLY A 171 20.27 24.50 -3.68
CA GLY A 171 20.16 25.92 -3.45
C GLY A 171 18.71 26.45 -3.52
N PRO A 172 18.49 27.67 -3.03
CA PRO A 172 17.16 28.29 -3.03
C PRO A 172 16.65 28.50 -4.46
N LEU A 173 15.36 28.23 -4.66
CA LEU A 173 14.66 28.50 -5.94
C LEU A 173 14.36 29.99 -6.15
N GLU A 174 14.44 30.80 -5.10
CA GLU A 174 14.25 32.23 -5.18
C GLU A 174 15.52 32.91 -5.68
N PRO A 175 15.44 33.70 -6.77
CA PRO A 175 16.62 34.35 -7.32
C PRO A 175 17.17 35.41 -6.34
N PRO A 176 18.50 35.53 -6.22
CA PRO A 176 19.12 36.52 -5.34
C PRO A 176 18.79 37.94 -5.81
N ARG A 177 18.48 38.83 -4.87
CA ARG A 177 18.16 40.25 -5.14
C ARG A 177 19.40 41.14 -5.12
N ASP A 178 20.25 40.92 -4.13
CA ASP A 178 21.45 41.71 -3.87
C ASP A 178 22.67 40.80 -3.69
N LEU A 179 23.85 41.33 -3.98
CA LEU A 179 25.11 40.59 -3.90
C LEU A 179 25.58 40.36 -2.45
N PHE A 180 25.14 41.23 -1.53
CA PHE A 180 25.49 41.19 -0.11
C PHE A 180 24.21 41.18 0.73
N ILE A 181 24.23 40.40 1.82
CA ILE A 181 23.14 40.30 2.79
C ILE A 181 23.68 40.50 4.21
N ASP A 182 22.91 41.20 5.04
CA ASP A 182 23.20 41.32 6.48
C ASP A 182 22.50 40.18 7.23
N VAL A 183 23.27 39.28 7.85
CA VAL A 183 22.75 38.13 8.60
C VAL A 183 22.83 38.40 10.10
N ARG A 184 21.76 38.08 10.84
CA ARG A 184 21.76 38.11 12.31
C ARG A 184 21.80 36.69 12.86
N VAL A 185 22.77 36.42 13.73
CA VAL A 185 22.90 35.14 14.43
C VAL A 185 21.75 34.98 15.44
N LEU A 186 20.97 33.90 15.31
CA LEU A 186 19.85 33.59 16.20
C LEU A 186 20.25 32.69 17.38
N LYS A 187 21.23 31.81 17.17
CA LYS A 187 21.77 30.88 18.16
C LYS A 187 23.27 30.74 17.94
N ASP A 188 24.01 30.54 19.02
CA ASP A 188 25.44 30.27 18.94
C ASP A 188 25.68 28.93 18.22
N ALA A 189 26.47 28.99 17.16
CA ALA A 189 26.84 27.85 16.33
C ALA A 189 28.37 27.63 16.31
N GLY A 190 29.12 28.35 17.16
CA GLY A 190 30.58 28.34 17.14
C GLY A 190 31.18 29.04 15.92
N GLU A 191 32.36 28.59 15.50
CA GLU A 191 33.07 29.14 14.35
C GLU A 191 32.66 28.40 13.07
N ILE A 192 32.00 29.09 12.16
CA ILE A 192 31.60 28.56 10.85
C ILE A 192 32.67 28.93 9.84
N GLN A 193 33.31 27.93 9.23
CA GLN A 193 34.22 28.15 8.12
C GLN A 193 33.44 28.25 6.82
N THR A 194 33.64 29.34 6.09
CA THR A 194 33.14 29.47 4.73
C THR A 194 34.23 29.08 3.74
N GLU A 195 33.85 28.68 2.53
CA GLU A 195 34.78 28.34 1.46
C GLU A 195 35.73 29.49 1.06
N TYR A 196 35.39 30.74 1.39
CA TYR A 196 36.19 31.93 1.09
C TYR A 196 36.93 32.53 2.29
N GLY A 197 36.90 31.88 3.47
CA GLY A 197 37.56 32.34 4.70
C GLY A 197 36.62 33.00 5.68
#